data_AF-A0A8S3HEL5-F1
#
_entry.id   AF-A0A8S3HEL5-F1
#
_cell.length_a   1.000
_cell.length_b   1.000
_cell.length_c   1.000
_cell.angle_alpha   90.00
_cell.angle_beta   90.00
_cell.angle_gamma   90.00
#
_symmetry.space_group_name_H-M   'P 1'
#
loop_
_entity.id
_entity.type
_entity.pdbx_description
1 polymer ?
#
loop_
_entity_poly.entity_id
_entity_poly.type
_entity_poly.pdbx_seq_one_letter_code
_entity_poly.pdbx_strand_id
1 'polypeptide(L)'
;MATSANENNDRNTLSVGVLLIFGDIISNQQRDEIFNYLNKALKLIDSKQFHEIDNLFNNLINIEEFQAESQYRQIKITDNGSIAGFLYLPNFHAVLNVLKDYFNSCSHVSIIFCGQQIDSNGSLILADSTFTSDHLNNLFEDDGKYLTEDLQIILPFISHQWTKLLKQKCIKSIHIDDLSKEINNENSFGNEFYQRLNQVLYKDSIDFDIYNKLIPRDSSGTIAFDEPNLYILYGQQGEASLFGIRGFVVLINGENSATRATIQHKTIKSCCLYL
;
A
#
# COMPACT_ATOMS: atom_id res chain seq x y z
N MET A 1 -36.72 -51.24 9.26
CA MET A 1 -35.24 -51.15 9.35
C MET A 1 -34.83 -50.07 8.35
N ALA A 2 -34.91 -48.78 8.69
CA ALA A 2 -34.05 -48.01 9.59
C ALA A 2 -32.62 -47.80 9.05
N THR A 3 -32.35 -46.53 8.67
CA THR A 3 -31.10 -45.74 8.80
C THR A 3 -29.87 -46.20 8.01
N SER A 4 -29.09 -45.36 7.31
CA SER A 4 -28.73 -43.94 7.46
C SER A 4 -28.24 -43.41 6.09
N ALA A 5 -28.74 -42.30 5.53
CA ALA A 5 -28.44 -40.92 5.92
C ALA A 5 -26.94 -40.70 6.22
N ASN A 6 -26.13 -40.53 5.17
CA ASN A 6 -24.83 -39.86 5.28
C ASN A 6 -25.08 -38.35 5.18
N GLU A 7 -25.58 -37.78 6.27
CA GLU A 7 -25.34 -36.39 6.60
C GLU A 7 -23.92 -36.26 7.16
N ASN A 8 -23.33 -35.08 6.95
CA ASN A 8 -22.14 -34.53 7.60
C ASN A 8 -20.77 -34.91 7.01
N ASN A 9 -20.37 -34.14 6.00
CA ASN A 9 -19.16 -33.33 6.16
C ASN A 9 -19.18 -32.07 5.28
N ASP A 10 -20.25 -31.26 5.40
CA ASP A 10 -20.15 -29.82 5.12
C ASP A 10 -19.38 -29.18 6.27
N ARG A 11 -18.06 -29.37 6.27
CA ARG A 11 -17.20 -28.34 6.83
C ARG A 11 -17.27 -27.21 5.81
N ASN A 12 -18.15 -26.24 6.04
CA ASN A 12 -17.97 -24.89 5.50
C ASN A 12 -16.58 -24.43 5.94
N THR A 13 -15.55 -24.73 5.14
CA THR A 13 -14.25 -24.11 5.27
C THR A 13 -14.47 -22.66 4.87
N LEU A 14 -14.65 -21.80 5.87
CA LEU A 14 -14.76 -20.36 5.69
C LEU A 14 -13.47 -19.90 4.99
N SER A 15 -13.58 -19.51 3.72
CA SER A 15 -12.42 -19.07 2.95
C SER A 15 -11.97 -17.71 3.45
N VAL A 16 -10.67 -17.58 3.72
CA VAL A 16 -10.10 -16.35 4.28
C VAL A 16 -9.20 -15.65 3.28
N GLY A 17 -9.20 -14.33 3.28
CA GLY A 17 -8.41 -13.50 2.39
C GLY A 17 -7.57 -12.49 3.17
N VAL A 18 -6.25 -12.46 2.99
CA VAL A 18 -5.39 -11.36 3.44
C VAL A 18 -4.74 -10.69 2.23
N LEU A 19 -4.91 -9.37 2.14
CA LEU A 19 -4.32 -8.55 1.09
C LEU A 19 -3.51 -7.41 1.71
N LEU A 20 -2.21 -7.38 1.44
CA LEU A 20 -1.35 -6.25 1.76
C LEU A 20 -1.15 -5.38 0.51
N ILE A 21 -1.54 -4.12 0.61
CA ILE A 21 -1.31 -3.10 -0.41
C ILE A 21 -0.24 -2.15 0.13
N PHE A 22 0.91 -2.18 -0.51
CA PHE A 22 2.11 -1.46 -0.10
C PHE A 22 2.45 -0.38 -1.14
N GLY A 23 2.27 0.87 -0.75
CA GLY A 23 2.54 2.04 -1.58
C GLY A 23 4.01 2.40 -1.67
N ASP A 24 4.27 3.51 -2.34
CA ASP A 24 5.64 3.95 -2.64
C ASP A 24 6.37 4.56 -1.43
N ILE A 25 7.68 4.36 -1.41
CA ILE A 25 8.63 4.81 -0.40
C ILE A 25 9.48 5.93 -1.00
N ILE A 26 9.44 7.11 -0.38
CA ILE A 26 10.13 8.31 -0.89
C ILE A 26 11.28 8.76 0.01
N SER A 27 11.43 8.19 1.20
CA SER A 27 12.54 8.48 2.12
C SER A 27 12.81 7.33 3.09
N ASN A 28 14.03 7.28 3.63
CA ASN A 28 14.40 6.33 4.69
C ASN A 28 13.53 6.52 5.95
N GLN A 29 13.23 7.76 6.34
CA GLN A 29 12.35 8.04 7.48
C GLN A 29 10.95 7.47 7.24
N GLN A 30 10.39 7.71 6.05
CA GLN A 30 9.05 7.23 5.72
C GLN A 30 9.02 5.70 5.65
N ARG A 31 10.06 5.07 5.11
CA ARG A 31 10.22 3.61 5.14
C ARG A 31 10.08 3.10 6.58
N ASP A 32 10.87 3.64 7.49
CA ASP A 32 10.90 3.20 8.89
C ASP A 32 9.50 3.38 9.56
N GLU A 33 8.80 4.47 9.26
CA GLU A 33 7.41 4.71 9.69
C GLU A 33 6.43 3.66 9.11
N ILE A 34 6.49 3.40 7.80
CA ILE A 34 5.64 2.40 7.14
C ILE A 34 5.91 1.01 7.71
N PHE A 35 7.17 0.64 7.99
CA PHE A 35 7.49 -0.64 8.61
C PHE A 35 6.98 -0.75 10.05
N ASN A 36 6.96 0.34 10.82
CA ASN A 36 6.31 0.35 12.12
C ASN A 36 4.80 0.09 12.00
N TYR A 37 4.13 0.74 11.04
CA TYR A 37 2.72 0.48 10.74
C TYR A 37 2.47 -0.96 10.28
N LEU A 38 3.32 -1.50 9.41
CA LEU A 38 3.20 -2.87 8.93
C LEU A 38 3.31 -3.88 10.08
N ASN A 39 4.29 -3.73 10.96
CA ASN A 39 4.46 -4.59 12.14
C ASN A 39 3.22 -4.55 13.04
N LYS A 40 2.69 -3.35 13.27
CA LYS A 40 1.44 -3.13 14.01
C LYS A 40 0.24 -3.80 13.32
N ALA A 41 0.11 -3.67 12.00
CA ALA A 41 -0.98 -4.23 11.22
C ALA A 41 -1.00 -5.76 11.27
N LEU A 42 0.15 -6.40 11.09
CA LEU A 42 0.27 -7.85 11.14
C LEU A 42 -0.13 -8.42 12.51
N LYS A 43 0.11 -7.67 13.59
CA LYS A 43 -0.31 -8.07 14.95
C LYS A 43 -1.83 -8.02 15.16
N LEU A 44 -2.56 -7.24 14.37
CA LEU A 44 -4.03 -7.13 14.45
C LEU A 44 -4.76 -8.24 13.68
N ILE A 45 -4.07 -8.96 12.80
CA ILE A 45 -4.67 -10.09 12.06
C ILE A 45 -4.90 -11.26 13.02
N ASP A 46 -6.12 -11.80 13.14
CA ASP A 46 -6.36 -12.94 14.01
C ASP A 46 -5.65 -14.20 13.49
N SER A 47 -4.53 -14.57 14.11
CA SER A 47 -3.74 -15.73 13.68
C SER A 47 -4.49 -17.04 13.77
N LYS A 48 -5.55 -17.15 14.59
CA LYS A 48 -6.38 -18.36 14.64
C LYS A 48 -7.28 -18.45 13.41
N GLN A 49 -7.88 -17.33 13.02
CA GLN A 49 -8.73 -17.23 11.83
C GLN A 49 -7.92 -17.45 10.55
N PHE A 50 -6.72 -16.87 10.46
CA PHE A 50 -5.90 -16.85 9.25
C PHE A 50 -4.75 -17.87 9.26
N HIS A 51 -4.73 -18.83 10.19
CA HIS A 51 -3.62 -19.79 10.37
C HIS A 51 -3.26 -20.57 9.10
N GLU A 52 -4.26 -20.93 8.28
CA GLU A 52 -4.05 -21.73 7.07
C GLU A 52 -3.32 -20.98 5.95
N ILE A 53 -3.38 -19.64 5.95
CA ILE A 53 -2.71 -18.81 4.95
C ILE A 53 -1.45 -18.12 5.48
N ASP A 54 -1.11 -18.24 6.77
CA ASP A 54 0.10 -17.62 7.34
C ASP A 54 1.38 -18.08 6.62
N ASN A 55 1.50 -19.39 6.38
CA ASN A 55 2.62 -19.95 5.61
C ASN A 55 2.65 -19.46 4.15
N LEU A 56 1.48 -19.25 3.53
CA LEU A 56 1.42 -18.68 2.18
C LEU A 56 1.87 -17.22 2.18
N PHE A 57 1.38 -16.45 3.15
CA PHE A 57 1.69 -15.04 3.34
C PHE A 57 3.19 -14.82 3.57
N ASN A 58 3.79 -15.61 4.47
CA ASN A 58 5.24 -15.61 4.75
C ASN A 58 6.11 -15.85 3.50
N ASN A 59 5.56 -16.51 2.48
CA ASN A 59 6.26 -16.83 1.24
C ASN A 59 5.84 -15.96 0.04
N LEU A 60 5.14 -14.84 0.23
CA LEU A 60 4.73 -13.95 -0.87
C LEU A 60 5.89 -13.15 -1.50
N ILE A 61 6.97 -12.93 -0.74
CA ILE A 61 8.15 -12.22 -1.26
C ILE A 61 9.18 -13.24 -1.71
N ASN A 62 9.52 -13.16 -2.99
CA ASN A 62 10.70 -13.79 -3.55
C ASN A 62 11.81 -12.73 -3.64
N ILE A 63 12.86 -12.90 -2.83
CA ILE A 63 13.98 -11.95 -2.72
C ILE A 63 14.75 -11.81 -4.04
N GLU A 64 14.71 -12.82 -4.91
CA GLU A 64 15.42 -12.79 -6.19
C GLU A 64 14.64 -12.04 -7.28
N GLU A 65 13.31 -12.01 -7.18
CA GLU A 65 12.42 -11.35 -8.16
C GLU A 65 12.01 -9.94 -7.75
N PHE A 66 11.99 -9.65 -6.45
CA PHE A 66 11.56 -8.36 -5.94
C PHE A 66 12.57 -7.27 -6.30
N GLN A 67 12.08 -6.22 -6.97
CA GLN A 67 12.84 -5.01 -7.26
C GLN A 67 12.06 -3.80 -6.75
N ALA A 68 12.67 -3.04 -5.85
CA ALA A 68 11.99 -1.96 -5.14
C ALA A 68 11.55 -0.76 -6.02
N GLU A 69 12.12 -0.59 -7.22
CA GLU A 69 11.73 0.44 -8.18
C GLU A 69 10.61 -0.01 -9.14
N SER A 70 10.19 -1.28 -9.05
CA SER A 70 9.23 -1.88 -9.97
C SER A 70 7.96 -2.34 -9.27
N GLN A 71 6.87 -2.40 -10.03
CA GLN A 71 5.63 -2.99 -9.54
C GLN A 71 5.83 -4.48 -9.27
N TYR A 72 5.44 -4.93 -8.09
CA TYR A 72 5.53 -6.33 -7.71
C TYR A 72 4.19 -6.82 -7.19
N ARG A 73 3.71 -7.93 -7.74
CA ARG A 73 2.41 -8.54 -7.40
C ARG A 73 2.61 -10.03 -7.18
N GLN A 74 2.22 -10.50 -6.00
CA GLN A 74 2.12 -11.92 -5.70
C GLN A 74 0.79 -12.25 -5.04
N ILE A 75 0.11 -13.26 -5.56
CA ILE A 75 -1.15 -13.78 -5.03
C ILE A 75 -1.05 -15.30 -5.02
N LYS A 76 -1.32 -15.91 -3.87
CA LYS A 76 -1.37 -17.35 -3.68
C LYS A 76 -2.75 -17.75 -3.17
N ILE A 77 -3.25 -18.85 -3.71
CA ILE A 77 -4.59 -19.37 -3.41
C ILE A 77 -4.43 -20.81 -2.90
N THR A 78 -5.12 -21.17 -1.82
CA THR A 78 -5.19 -22.54 -1.33
C THR A 78 -6.21 -23.36 -2.12
N ASP A 79 -6.15 -24.68 -2.02
CA ASP A 79 -7.16 -25.56 -2.61
C ASP A 79 -8.59 -25.28 -2.07
N ASN A 80 -8.68 -24.72 -0.85
CA ASN A 80 -9.94 -24.33 -0.21
C ASN A 80 -10.44 -22.95 -0.64
N GLY A 81 -9.73 -22.24 -1.54
CA GLY A 81 -10.11 -20.92 -2.04
C GLY A 81 -9.68 -19.74 -1.16
N SER A 82 -8.87 -19.96 -0.12
CA SER A 82 -8.32 -18.88 0.71
C SER A 82 -7.15 -18.20 0.01
N ILE A 83 -7.04 -16.88 0.14
CA ILE A 83 -6.17 -16.06 -0.69
C ILE A 83 -5.21 -15.24 0.18
N ALA A 84 -3.91 -15.32 -0.11
CA ALA A 84 -2.90 -14.43 0.46
C ALA A 84 -2.26 -13.62 -0.67
N GLY A 85 -2.14 -12.30 -0.49
CA GLY A 85 -1.70 -11.42 -1.55
C GLY A 85 -0.92 -10.21 -1.07
N PHE A 86 0.04 -9.81 -1.90
CA PHE A 86 0.91 -8.67 -1.70
C PHE A 86 1.04 -7.89 -3.00
N LEU A 87 0.69 -6.61 -2.94
CA LEU A 87 0.82 -5.65 -4.03
C LEU A 87 1.79 -4.55 -3.60
N TYR A 88 2.88 -4.36 -4.33
CA TYR A 88 3.86 -3.32 -4.12
C TYR A 88 3.90 -2.38 -5.32
N LEU A 89 3.84 -1.07 -5.05
CA LEU A 89 3.66 -0.02 -6.07
C LEU A 89 2.50 -0.27 -7.05
N PRO A 90 1.31 -0.74 -6.59
CA PRO A 90 0.28 -1.10 -7.55
C PRO A 90 -0.36 0.13 -8.20
N ASN A 91 -0.86 -0.08 -9.41
CA ASN A 91 -1.77 0.85 -10.09
C ASN A 91 -3.22 0.67 -9.60
N PHE A 92 -4.05 1.69 -9.83
CA PHE A 92 -5.45 1.71 -9.43
C PHE A 92 -6.25 0.48 -9.87
N HIS A 93 -6.16 0.14 -11.16
CA HIS A 93 -6.89 -0.99 -11.72
C HIS A 93 -6.43 -2.33 -11.16
N ALA A 94 -5.14 -2.46 -10.83
CA ALA A 94 -4.62 -3.67 -10.21
C ALA A 94 -5.23 -3.87 -8.80
N VAL A 95 -5.34 -2.78 -8.02
CA VAL A 95 -6.01 -2.82 -6.71
C VAL A 95 -7.47 -3.20 -6.85
N LEU A 96 -8.24 -2.54 -7.73
CA LEU A 96 -9.67 -2.82 -7.90
C LEU A 96 -9.93 -4.28 -8.33
N ASN A 97 -9.19 -4.80 -9.30
CA ASN A 97 -9.39 -6.16 -9.79
C ASN A 97 -9.12 -7.18 -8.70
N VAL A 98 -8.02 -7.02 -7.95
CA VAL A 98 -7.68 -7.93 -6.84
C VAL A 98 -8.72 -7.86 -5.73
N LEU A 99 -9.21 -6.67 -5.38
CA LEU A 99 -10.28 -6.54 -4.38
C LEU A 99 -11.56 -7.24 -4.83
N LYS A 100 -11.96 -7.12 -6.10
CA LYS A 100 -13.11 -7.85 -6.65
C LYS A 100 -12.92 -9.37 -6.54
N ASP A 101 -11.74 -9.87 -6.87
CA ASP A 101 -11.43 -11.30 -6.76
C ASP A 101 -11.55 -11.79 -5.30
N TYR A 102 -11.02 -11.04 -4.34
CA TYR A 102 -11.12 -11.35 -2.92
C TYR A 102 -12.57 -11.35 -2.44
N PHE A 103 -13.34 -10.31 -2.79
CA PHE A 103 -14.72 -10.19 -2.33
C PHE A 103 -15.64 -11.26 -2.90
N ASN A 104 -15.31 -11.82 -4.06
CA ASN A 104 -16.04 -12.91 -4.69
C ASN A 104 -15.61 -14.30 -4.19
N SER A 105 -14.42 -14.44 -3.60
CA SER A 105 -13.82 -15.74 -3.28
C SER A 105 -13.70 -16.05 -1.79
N CYS A 106 -13.65 -15.01 -0.94
CA CYS A 106 -13.41 -15.15 0.49
C CYS A 106 -14.60 -14.68 1.33
N SER A 107 -14.96 -15.45 2.36
CA SER A 107 -16.00 -15.05 3.32
C SER A 107 -15.48 -14.05 4.37
N HIS A 108 -14.21 -14.16 4.76
CA HIS A 108 -13.55 -13.20 5.65
C HIS A 108 -12.36 -12.56 4.94
N VAL A 109 -12.32 -11.24 4.86
CA VAL A 109 -11.26 -10.51 4.16
C VAL A 109 -10.63 -9.48 5.09
N SER A 110 -9.30 -9.52 5.22
CA SER A 110 -8.50 -8.49 5.89
C SER A 110 -7.62 -7.77 4.87
N ILE A 111 -7.81 -6.46 4.75
CA ILE A 111 -7.03 -5.59 3.86
C ILE A 111 -6.13 -4.70 4.70
N ILE A 112 -4.83 -4.76 4.45
CA ILE A 112 -3.82 -3.91 5.08
C ILE A 112 -3.38 -2.88 4.04
N PHE A 113 -3.64 -1.60 4.33
CA PHE A 113 -3.05 -0.51 3.56
C PHE A 113 -1.79 -0.02 4.27
N CYS A 114 -0.65 -0.07 3.61
CA CYS A 114 0.61 0.47 4.11
C CYS A 114 1.21 1.37 3.03
N GLY A 115 1.56 2.60 3.36
CA GLY A 115 2.17 3.51 2.38
C GLY A 115 1.84 4.97 2.67
N GLN A 116 2.26 5.83 1.74
CA GLN A 116 2.02 7.26 1.87
C GLN A 116 0.52 7.57 1.87
N GLN A 117 0.09 8.35 2.86
CA GLN A 117 -1.26 8.88 2.92
C GLN A 117 -1.31 10.35 2.53
N ILE A 118 -2.44 10.77 1.96
CA ILE A 118 -2.74 12.17 1.71
C ILE A 118 -3.48 12.73 2.93
N ASP A 119 -2.97 13.83 3.49
CA ASP A 119 -3.61 14.64 4.53
C ASP A 119 -4.15 13.85 5.74
N SER A 120 -3.53 12.69 6.04
CA SER A 120 -4.01 11.75 7.06
C SER A 120 -5.49 11.42 6.92
N ASN A 121 -6.03 11.37 5.69
CA ASN A 121 -7.44 11.04 5.47
C ASN A 121 -7.67 9.53 5.26
N GLY A 122 -6.63 8.71 5.41
CA GLY A 122 -6.64 7.27 5.18
C GLY A 122 -6.52 6.85 3.71
N SER A 123 -6.53 7.80 2.75
CA SER A 123 -6.33 7.50 1.33
C SER A 123 -4.90 7.06 1.07
N LEU A 124 -4.74 6.05 0.22
CA LEU A 124 -3.43 5.51 -0.15
C LEU A 124 -2.98 6.09 -1.49
N ILE A 125 -1.75 6.60 -1.54
CA ILE A 125 -1.14 6.97 -2.81
C ILE A 125 -0.63 5.70 -3.52
N LEU A 126 -1.17 5.47 -4.71
CA LEU A 126 -0.77 4.41 -5.64
C LEU A 126 0.25 4.94 -6.64
N ALA A 127 0.77 4.07 -7.51
CA ALA A 127 1.75 4.48 -8.52
C ALA A 127 1.18 5.47 -9.57
N ASP A 128 -0.12 5.39 -9.87
CA ASP A 128 -0.78 6.18 -10.92
C ASP A 128 -1.90 7.10 -10.42
N SER A 129 -2.33 6.97 -9.16
CA SER A 129 -3.52 7.66 -8.63
C SER A 129 -3.58 7.61 -7.09
N THR A 130 -4.72 8.01 -6.53
CA THR A 130 -5.03 7.87 -5.11
C THR A 130 -6.22 6.94 -4.91
N PHE A 131 -6.06 5.94 -4.03
CA PHE A 131 -7.15 5.07 -3.58
C PHE A 131 -7.83 5.64 -2.33
N THR A 132 -9.16 5.69 -2.31
CA THR A 132 -9.96 6.34 -1.26
C THR A 132 -11.08 5.42 -0.79
N SER A 133 -11.74 5.75 0.32
CA SER A 133 -12.90 5.00 0.81
C SER A 133 -14.04 4.96 -0.21
N ASP A 134 -14.22 6.01 -1.00
CA ASP A 134 -15.29 6.10 -2.01
C ASP A 134 -15.06 5.09 -3.14
N HIS A 135 -13.81 4.87 -3.56
CA HIS A 135 -13.49 3.82 -4.54
C HIS A 135 -13.84 2.42 -4.02
N LEU A 136 -13.54 2.14 -2.74
CA LEU A 136 -13.93 0.89 -2.10
C LEU A 136 -15.46 0.78 -1.95
N ASN A 137 -16.13 1.88 -1.62
CA ASN A 137 -17.58 1.94 -1.49
C ASN A 137 -18.28 1.60 -2.81
N ASN A 138 -17.78 2.16 -3.92
CA ASN A 138 -18.31 1.92 -5.26
C ASN A 138 -18.18 0.47 -5.71
N LEU A 139 -17.18 -0.27 -5.21
CA LEU A 139 -17.11 -1.73 -5.47
C LEU A 139 -18.35 -2.43 -4.93
N PHE A 140 -18.87 -2.00 -3.78
CA PHE A 140 -20.06 -2.62 -3.17
C PHE A 140 -21.39 -2.18 -3.77
N GLU A 141 -21.39 -1.09 -4.56
CA GLU A 141 -22.59 -0.59 -5.24
C GLU A 141 -22.85 -1.31 -6.57
N ASP A 142 -21.82 -1.94 -7.17
CA ASP A 142 -22.02 -2.90 -8.26
C ASP A 142 -22.89 -4.06 -7.71
N ASP A 143 -24.02 -4.39 -8.36
CA ASP A 143 -25.05 -5.41 -8.00
C ASP A 143 -24.53 -6.87 -7.83
N GLY A 144 -23.22 -7.07 -7.68
CA GLY A 144 -22.59 -8.35 -7.40
C GLY A 144 -22.94 -8.86 -6.01
N LYS A 145 -23.36 -10.14 -5.94
CA LYS A 145 -23.39 -10.88 -4.68
C LYS A 145 -21.96 -11.23 -4.30
N TYR A 146 -21.35 -10.41 -3.45
CA TYR A 146 -20.06 -10.73 -2.82
C TYR A 146 -20.22 -11.90 -1.85
N LEU A 147 -19.20 -12.75 -1.77
CA LEU A 147 -19.12 -13.83 -0.78
C LEU A 147 -18.68 -13.29 0.58
N THR A 148 -17.96 -12.17 0.60
CA THR A 148 -17.45 -11.57 1.83
C THR A 148 -18.57 -11.16 2.77
N GLU A 149 -18.56 -11.77 3.95
CA GLU A 149 -19.48 -11.48 5.03
C GLU A 149 -18.83 -10.61 6.10
N ASP A 150 -17.52 -10.80 6.34
CA ASP A 150 -16.75 -10.03 7.30
C ASP A 150 -15.54 -9.37 6.62
N LEU A 151 -15.41 -8.05 6.79
CA LEU A 151 -14.34 -7.25 6.23
C LEU A 151 -13.59 -6.49 7.32
N GLN A 152 -12.29 -6.71 7.42
CA GLN A 152 -11.38 -5.92 8.25
C GLN A 152 -10.53 -5.02 7.35
N ILE A 153 -10.47 -3.73 7.67
CA ILE A 153 -9.65 -2.75 6.96
C ILE A 153 -8.68 -2.13 7.96
N ILE A 154 -7.39 -2.26 7.71
CA ILE A 154 -6.34 -1.78 8.59
C ILE A 154 -5.64 -0.59 7.93
N LEU A 155 -5.69 0.58 8.58
CA LEU A 155 -5.19 1.85 8.06
C LEU A 155 -4.19 2.51 9.03
N PRO A 156 -3.14 3.18 8.54
CA PRO A 156 -2.26 4.05 9.33
C PRO A 156 -3.01 5.09 10.17
N PHE A 157 -4.09 5.65 9.61
CA PHE A 157 -4.96 6.62 10.26
C PHE A 157 -6.38 6.49 9.72
N ILE A 158 -7.39 6.65 10.59
CA ILE A 158 -8.81 6.63 10.21
C ILE A 158 -9.37 8.05 10.08
N SER A 159 -9.98 8.34 8.94
CA SER A 159 -10.79 9.55 8.75
C SER A 159 -12.29 9.26 8.79
N HIS A 160 -13.10 10.30 8.96
CA HIS A 160 -14.56 10.22 8.88
C HIS A 160 -15.08 9.70 7.53
N GLN A 161 -14.28 9.72 6.47
CA GLN A 161 -14.70 9.18 5.18
C GLN A 161 -14.76 7.65 5.21
N TRP A 162 -13.78 7.00 5.85
CA TRP A 162 -13.72 5.54 5.98
C TRP A 162 -14.83 4.97 6.85
N THR A 163 -15.30 5.70 7.86
CA THR A 163 -16.41 5.24 8.71
C THR A 163 -17.75 5.17 7.98
N LYS A 164 -17.88 5.79 6.79
CA LYS A 164 -19.08 5.61 5.94
C LYS A 164 -19.25 4.16 5.48
N LEU A 165 -18.15 3.43 5.29
CA LEU A 165 -18.17 2.03 4.87
C LEU A 165 -18.91 1.14 5.87
N LEU A 166 -18.95 1.50 7.16
CA LEU A 166 -19.68 0.77 8.20
C LEU A 166 -21.19 0.67 7.94
N LYS A 167 -21.73 1.47 7.02
CA LYS A 167 -23.16 1.47 6.65
C LYS A 167 -23.47 0.56 5.46
N GLN A 168 -22.49 -0.15 4.92
CA GLN A 168 -22.69 -1.04 3.79
C GLN A 168 -23.62 -2.19 4.14
N LYS A 169 -24.56 -2.50 3.24
CA LYS A 169 -25.62 -3.50 3.48
C LYS A 169 -25.25 -4.90 2.99
N CYS A 170 -24.28 -5.00 2.09
CA CYS A 170 -23.87 -6.25 1.47
C CYS A 170 -22.91 -7.07 2.33
N ILE A 171 -22.23 -6.44 3.29
CA ILE A 171 -21.30 -7.08 4.23
C ILE A 171 -21.94 -7.09 5.62
N LYS A 172 -21.89 -8.22 6.32
CA LYS A 172 -22.51 -8.38 7.64
C LYS A 172 -21.73 -7.65 8.74
N SER A 173 -20.40 -7.71 8.68
CA SER A 173 -19.51 -7.08 9.65
C SER A 173 -18.38 -6.33 8.96
N ILE A 174 -18.21 -5.05 9.32
CA ILE A 174 -17.07 -4.25 8.85
C ILE A 174 -16.34 -3.72 10.07
N HIS A 175 -15.05 -4.00 10.13
CA HIS A 175 -14.15 -3.48 11.15
C HIS A 175 -13.07 -2.61 10.51
N ILE A 176 -12.78 -1.45 11.10
CA ILE A 176 -11.74 -0.54 10.63
C ILE A 176 -10.80 -0.25 11.79
N ASP A 177 -9.54 -0.65 11.62
CA ASP A 177 -8.47 -0.53 12.60
C ASP A 177 -7.55 0.65 12.30
N ASP A 178 -7.13 1.31 13.38
CA ASP A 178 -6.30 2.51 13.36
C ASP A 178 -4.92 2.23 13.95
N LEU A 179 -3.89 2.21 13.10
CA LEU A 179 -2.52 1.92 13.52
C LEU A 179 -1.84 3.07 14.27
N SER A 180 -2.45 4.26 14.28
CA SER A 180 -1.98 5.38 15.12
C SER A 180 -2.12 5.08 16.62
N LYS A 181 -3.01 4.15 16.99
CA LYS A 181 -3.23 3.74 18.38
C LYS A 181 -2.17 2.75 18.85
N GLU A 182 -2.05 2.61 20.16
CA GLU A 182 -1.21 1.57 20.76
C GLU A 182 -1.86 0.20 20.57
N ILE A 183 -1.04 -0.78 20.21
CA ILE A 183 -1.46 -2.16 19.96
C ILE A 183 -0.64 -3.05 20.87
N ASN A 184 -1.32 -3.71 21.80
CA ASN A 184 -0.72 -4.60 22.80
C ASN A 184 -1.01 -6.08 22.51
N ASN A 185 -1.12 -6.44 21.23
CA ASN A 185 -1.34 -7.82 20.82
C ASN A 185 0.01 -8.53 20.61
N GLU A 186 0.17 -9.69 21.24
CA GLU A 186 1.22 -10.63 20.92
C GLU A 186 0.72 -11.58 19.82
N ASN A 187 1.28 -11.44 18.63
CA ASN A 187 0.93 -12.26 17.47
C ASN A 187 2.14 -12.40 16.53
N SER A 188 2.28 -13.58 15.93
CA SER A 188 3.37 -13.95 15.03
C SER A 188 2.98 -14.01 13.56
N PHE A 189 1.71 -13.73 13.20
CA PHE A 189 1.26 -13.77 11.80
C PHE A 189 2.14 -12.90 10.91
N GLY A 190 2.59 -13.44 9.77
CA GLY A 190 3.37 -12.69 8.79
C GLY A 190 4.75 -12.22 9.26
N ASN A 191 5.28 -12.72 10.38
CA ASN A 191 6.57 -12.25 10.93
C ASN A 191 7.74 -12.54 9.98
N GLU A 192 7.72 -13.69 9.29
CA GLU A 192 8.76 -14.02 8.30
C GLU A 192 8.62 -13.15 7.05
N PHE A 193 7.38 -12.89 6.59
CA PHE A 193 7.12 -11.91 5.52
C PHE A 193 7.72 -10.55 5.87
N TYR A 194 7.43 -10.04 7.07
CA TYR A 194 7.95 -8.76 7.55
C TYR A 194 9.48 -8.70 7.50
N GLN A 195 10.15 -9.73 8.02
CA GLN A 195 11.61 -9.80 8.02
C GLN A 195 12.18 -9.84 6.61
N ARG A 196 11.60 -10.63 5.70
CA ARG A 196 12.03 -10.72 4.30
C ARG A 196 11.83 -9.39 3.58
N LEU A 197 10.66 -8.76 3.70
CA LEU A 197 10.39 -7.45 3.09
C LEU A 197 11.39 -6.40 3.58
N ASN A 198 11.66 -6.40 4.89
CA ASN A 198 12.64 -5.52 5.51
C ASN A 198 14.04 -5.76 4.95
N GLN A 199 14.45 -7.01 4.78
CA GLN A 199 15.75 -7.33 4.19
C GLN A 199 15.87 -6.81 2.76
N VAL A 200 14.87 -7.00 1.89
CA VAL A 200 14.99 -6.57 0.49
C VAL A 200 15.02 -5.05 0.37
N LEU A 201 14.13 -4.35 1.08
CA LEU A 201 14.04 -2.89 1.02
C LEU A 201 15.24 -2.16 1.66
N TYR A 202 16.03 -2.84 2.51
CA TYR A 202 17.30 -2.30 3.02
C TYR A 202 18.52 -2.76 2.22
N LYS A 203 18.47 -3.95 1.59
CA LYS A 203 19.59 -4.53 0.81
C LYS A 203 19.86 -3.75 -0.47
N ASP A 204 18.82 -3.24 -1.11
CA ASP A 204 18.94 -2.58 -2.42
C ASP A 204 19.69 -1.24 -2.37
N SER A 205 20.28 -0.82 -1.23
CA SER A 205 21.04 0.43 -1.10
C SER A 205 20.27 1.63 -1.66
N ILE A 206 18.94 1.59 -1.52
CA ILE A 206 18.06 2.66 -1.94
C ILE A 206 18.27 3.76 -0.92
N ASP A 207 19.31 4.54 -1.13
CA ASP A 207 19.30 5.88 -0.61
C ASP A 207 18.23 6.60 -1.42
N PHE A 208 17.03 6.62 -0.84
CA PHE A 208 15.98 7.59 -1.14
C PHE A 208 16.43 9.03 -0.84
N ASP A 209 17.73 9.23 -0.59
CA ASP A 209 18.37 10.51 -0.43
C ASP A 209 18.37 11.26 -1.76
N ILE A 210 18.03 12.53 -1.66
CA ILE A 210 17.80 13.44 -2.78
C ILE A 210 18.97 13.49 -3.78
N TYR A 211 20.19 13.28 -3.28
CA TYR A 211 21.41 13.36 -4.06
C TYR A 211 21.54 12.26 -5.12
N ASN A 212 20.95 11.07 -4.88
CA ASN A 212 20.94 9.98 -5.87
C ASN A 212 19.88 10.17 -6.96
N LYS A 213 18.83 10.97 -6.70
CA LYS A 213 17.86 11.39 -7.73
C LYS A 213 18.34 12.57 -8.57
N LEU A 214 19.42 13.23 -8.14
CA LEU A 214 20.03 14.40 -8.78
C LEU A 214 21.35 14.06 -9.51
N ILE A 215 21.53 12.82 -10.00
CA ILE A 215 22.80 12.43 -10.64
C ILE A 215 23.05 13.34 -11.86
N PRO A 216 24.10 14.18 -11.84
CA PRO A 216 24.49 14.95 -13.01
C PRO A 216 24.99 13.97 -14.07
N ARG A 217 24.32 13.92 -15.23
CA ARG A 217 24.83 13.14 -16.37
C ARG A 217 25.97 13.91 -17.04
N ASP A 218 26.90 13.20 -17.66
CA ASP A 218 28.10 13.76 -18.34
C ASP A 218 27.81 14.77 -19.48
N SER A 219 26.53 15.07 -19.76
CA SER A 219 26.14 16.23 -20.55
C SER A 219 26.33 17.50 -19.73
N SER A 220 27.32 18.31 -20.09
CA SER A 220 27.58 19.63 -19.54
C SER A 220 26.29 20.43 -19.27
N GLY A 221 25.90 20.54 -18.00
CA GLY A 221 24.91 21.51 -17.52
C GLY A 221 23.44 21.09 -17.49
N THR A 222 23.08 19.85 -17.84
CA THR A 222 21.67 19.42 -17.81
C THR A 222 21.37 18.49 -16.64
N ILE A 223 20.56 18.96 -15.69
CA ILE A 223 19.88 18.09 -14.71
C ILE A 223 18.85 17.28 -15.50
N ALA A 224 19.06 15.97 -15.59
CA ALA A 224 18.14 15.07 -16.26
C ALA A 224 17.26 14.37 -15.22
N PHE A 225 15.97 14.27 -15.52
CA PHE A 225 14.98 13.61 -14.69
C PHE A 225 14.45 12.39 -15.43
N ASP A 226 14.39 11.24 -14.77
CA ASP A 226 13.77 10.05 -15.35
C ASP A 226 12.25 10.01 -15.05
N GLU A 227 11.81 10.73 -14.01
CA GLU A 227 10.40 10.83 -13.55
C GLU A 227 10.01 12.28 -13.19
N PRO A 228 8.70 12.63 -13.13
CA PRO A 228 8.26 13.95 -12.68
C PRO A 228 8.62 14.22 -11.21
N ASN A 229 9.43 15.25 -10.96
CA ASN A 229 9.87 15.63 -9.62
C ASN A 229 9.73 17.13 -9.41
N LEU A 230 9.38 17.55 -8.18
CA LEU A 230 9.45 18.94 -7.74
C LEU A 230 10.39 19.05 -6.55
N TYR A 231 11.39 19.91 -6.69
CA TYR A 231 12.26 20.32 -5.60
C TYR A 231 11.89 21.71 -5.16
N ILE A 232 11.74 21.92 -3.86
CA ILE A 232 11.61 23.24 -3.27
C ILE A 232 12.96 23.60 -2.65
N LEU A 233 13.55 24.66 -3.17
CA LEU A 233 14.84 25.20 -2.77
C LEU A 233 14.58 26.39 -1.84
N TYR A 234 14.84 26.20 -0.55
CA TYR A 234 14.72 27.26 0.44
C TYR A 234 16.04 28.03 0.53
N GLY A 235 16.04 29.27 0.05
CA GLY A 235 17.12 30.24 0.25
C GLY A 235 16.77 31.23 1.36
N GLN A 236 17.78 31.93 1.89
CA GLN A 236 17.54 33.01 2.88
C GLN A 236 16.76 34.20 2.30
N GLN A 237 16.68 34.32 0.97
CA GLN A 237 16.04 35.45 0.27
C GLN A 237 14.86 35.04 -0.61
N GLY A 238 14.43 33.77 -0.59
CA GLY A 238 13.29 33.33 -1.39
C GLY A 238 13.14 31.82 -1.51
N GLU A 239 11.97 31.40 -1.98
CA GLU A 239 11.67 30.01 -2.34
C GLU A 239 11.79 29.87 -3.85
N ALA A 240 12.74 29.04 -4.31
CA ALA A 240 12.79 28.60 -5.70
C ALA A 240 12.22 27.19 -5.81
N SER A 241 11.66 26.84 -6.97
CA SER A 241 11.14 25.50 -7.22
C SER A 241 11.66 24.96 -8.54
N LEU A 242 12.22 23.76 -8.52
CA LEU A 242 12.70 23.06 -9.71
C LEU A 242 11.76 21.91 -10.01
N PHE A 243 10.94 22.06 -11.04
CA PHE A 243 10.16 20.97 -11.59
C PHE A 243 10.92 20.33 -12.76
N GLY A 244 11.02 19.02 -12.78
CA GLY A 244 11.66 18.31 -13.88
C GLY A 244 11.00 16.99 -14.20
N ILE A 245 10.94 16.68 -15.49
CA ILE A 245 10.52 15.40 -16.06
C ILE A 245 11.46 15.12 -17.25
N ARG A 246 11.46 13.90 -17.78
CA ARG A 246 12.30 13.52 -18.92
C ARG A 246 12.18 14.51 -20.09
N GLY A 247 13.29 15.21 -20.37
CA GLY A 247 13.40 16.17 -21.46
C GLY A 247 12.85 17.57 -21.18
N PHE A 248 12.37 17.85 -19.97
CA PHE A 248 11.78 19.14 -19.61
C PHE A 248 12.11 19.53 -18.16
N VAL A 249 12.66 20.72 -18.00
CA VAL A 249 13.03 21.27 -16.69
C VAL A 249 12.56 22.71 -16.61
N VAL A 250 11.86 23.05 -15.52
CA VAL A 250 11.39 24.40 -15.22
C VAL A 250 11.91 24.80 -13.84
N LEU A 251 12.65 25.89 -13.81
CA LEU A 251 13.01 26.59 -12.59
C LEU A 251 12.04 27.77 -12.40
N ILE A 252 11.31 27.77 -11.30
CA ILE A 252 10.41 28.82 -10.86
C ILE A 252 11.12 29.62 -9.76
N ASN A 253 11.10 30.95 -9.86
CA ASN A 253 11.71 31.87 -8.89
C ASN A 253 13.23 31.65 -8.67
N GLY A 254 13.98 31.40 -9.74
CA GLY A 254 15.45 31.39 -9.70
C GLY A 254 16.02 32.79 -9.56
N GLU A 255 16.03 33.35 -8.35
CA GLU A 255 16.64 34.65 -8.10
C GLU A 255 18.18 34.57 -8.01
N ASN A 256 18.84 35.64 -8.45
CA ASN A 256 20.29 35.79 -8.42
C ASN A 256 20.77 36.17 -7.02
N SER A 257 21.03 35.20 -6.15
CA SER A 257 21.87 35.42 -4.97
C SER A 257 22.59 34.14 -4.56
N ALA A 258 23.92 34.24 -4.45
CA ALA A 258 24.84 33.17 -4.09
C ALA A 258 24.65 32.73 -2.63
N THR A 259 23.52 32.11 -2.33
CA THR A 259 23.15 31.68 -0.99
C THR A 259 22.98 30.17 -0.97
N ARG A 260 23.54 29.52 0.05
CA ARG A 260 23.34 28.08 0.30
C ARG A 260 21.85 27.81 0.42
N ALA A 261 21.28 27.08 -0.53
CA ALA A 261 19.90 26.62 -0.50
C ALA A 261 19.80 25.30 0.28
N THR A 262 18.80 25.20 1.15
CA THR A 262 18.39 23.94 1.75
C THR A 262 17.36 23.30 0.83
N ILE A 263 17.62 22.07 0.37
CA ILE A 263 16.74 21.40 -0.59
C ILE A 263 15.74 20.54 0.17
N GLN A 264 14.45 20.73 -0.09
CA GLN A 264 13.41 19.78 0.28
C GLN A 264 12.87 19.11 -0.98
N HIS A 265 12.88 17.78 -0.99
CA HIS A 265 12.33 16.99 -2.08
C HIS A 265 10.88 16.64 -1.81
N LYS A 266 10.00 16.91 -2.79
CA LYS A 266 8.62 16.44 -2.77
C LYS A 266 8.30 15.80 -4.12
N THR A 267 8.19 14.49 -4.14
CA THR A 267 7.74 13.77 -5.35
C THR A 267 6.29 14.14 -5.65
N ILE A 268 6.03 14.76 -6.81
CA ILE A 268 4.67 15.02 -7.28
C ILE A 268 4.19 13.75 -7.97
N LYS A 269 3.36 12.96 -7.28
CA LYS A 269 2.78 11.73 -7.83
C LYS A 269 1.53 11.95 -8.69
N SER A 270 0.97 13.16 -8.68
CA SER A 270 -0.05 13.56 -9.65
C SER A 270 0.01 15.07 -9.89
N CYS A 271 0.28 15.47 -11.13
CA CYS A 271 0.12 16.85 -11.58
C CYS A 271 -0.98 16.87 -12.65
N CYS A 272 -2.19 17.28 -12.29
CA CYS A 272 -3.16 17.72 -13.28
C CYS A 272 -2.72 19.12 -13.74
N LEU A 273 -1.88 19.17 -14.78
CA LEU A 273 -1.68 20.39 -15.56
C LEU A 273 -2.95 20.60 -16.39
N TYR A 274 -3.88 21.39 -15.86
CA TYR A 274 -4.86 22.04 -16.72
C TYR A 274 -4.11 23.13 -17.50
N LEU A 275 -3.89 22.88 -18.79
CA LEU A 275 -3.58 23.91 -19.78
C LEU A 275 -4.87 24.56 -20.27
#